data_AF-A0A7K1J0H7-F1
#
_entry.id   AF-A0A7K1J0H7-F1
#
_cell.length_a   1.000
_cell.length_b   1.000
_cell.length_c   1.000
_cell.angle_alpha   90.00
_cell.angle_beta   90.00
_cell.angle_gamma   90.00
#
_symmetry.space_group_name_H-M   'P 1'
#
loop_
_entity.id
_entity.type
_entity.pdbx_description
1 polymer ?
#
loop_
_entity_poly.entity_id
_entity_poly.type
_entity_poly.pdbx_seq_one_letter_code
_entity_poly.pdbx_strand_id
1 'polypeptide(L)'
;FGGFTPFEFVQLIVASTPQVIGSGYADAQGVVTLQGNLPSNLASGNHTLAVFAPVSGVGFTQPITVSQPLLPGTGSDSQNNLFVIAMLLFVLGIVVRRTSTVITNK
;
A
#
# COMPACT_ATOMS: atom_id res chain seq x y z
N PHE A 1 23.96 30.58 -6.59
CA PHE A 1 23.58 29.28 -7.20
C PHE A 1 23.21 28.34 -6.06
N GLY A 2 22.02 27.72 -6.09
CA GLY A 2 21.48 26.90 -4.99
C GLY A 2 21.53 25.40 -5.29
N GLY A 3 22.68 24.91 -5.74
CA GLY A 3 22.89 23.50 -6.13
C GLY A 3 24.03 22.84 -5.35
N PHE A 4 24.41 21.64 -5.76
CA PHE A 4 25.56 20.90 -5.23
C PHE A 4 26.88 21.43 -5.79
N THR A 5 28.01 20.99 -5.22
CA THR A 5 29.32 21.28 -5.80
C THR A 5 29.42 20.59 -7.17
N PRO A 6 30.01 21.20 -8.21
CA PRO A 6 30.18 20.54 -9.50
C PRO A 6 30.88 19.19 -9.37
N PHE A 7 30.37 18.17 -10.07
CA PHE A 7 30.89 16.79 -10.02
C PHE A 7 30.84 16.12 -8.64
N GLU A 8 30.02 16.65 -7.73
CA GLU A 8 29.87 16.09 -6.40
C GLU A 8 28.98 14.84 -6.41
N PHE A 9 29.34 13.87 -5.58
CA PHE A 9 28.53 12.68 -5.35
C PHE A 9 27.32 13.01 -4.46
N VAL A 10 26.13 12.68 -4.96
CA VAL A 10 24.85 12.94 -4.31
C VAL A 10 24.04 11.64 -4.24
N GLN A 11 23.33 11.45 -3.13
CA GLN A 11 22.47 10.32 -2.87
C GLN A 11 21.01 10.78 -2.80
N LEU A 12 20.10 9.97 -3.35
CA LEU A 12 18.66 10.09 -3.15
C LEU A 12 18.23 9.12 -2.05
N ILE A 13 17.54 9.64 -1.05
CA ILE A 13 17.24 8.96 0.21
C ILE A 13 15.76 9.09 0.54
N VAL A 14 15.14 8.02 1.03
CA VAL A 14 13.84 8.10 1.73
C VAL A 14 14.12 8.40 3.20
N ALA A 15 13.92 9.64 3.63
CA ALA A 15 14.32 10.10 4.97
C ALA A 15 13.46 9.50 6.09
N SER A 16 12.19 9.15 5.82
CA SER A 16 11.30 8.50 6.79
C SER A 16 11.76 7.10 7.19
N THR A 17 12.50 6.43 6.31
CA THR A 17 13.12 5.12 6.52
C THR A 17 14.52 5.20 5.93
N PRO A 18 15.53 5.73 6.64
CA PRO A 18 16.82 6.16 6.08
C PRO A 18 17.45 5.10 5.16
N GLN A 19 17.14 5.21 3.87
CA GLN A 19 17.52 4.23 2.85
C GLN A 19 17.85 4.99 1.58
N VAL A 20 19.03 4.68 1.02
CA VAL A 20 19.47 5.21 -0.27
C VAL A 20 18.77 4.44 -1.38
N ILE A 21 18.02 5.15 -2.22
CA ILE A 21 17.26 4.59 -3.35
C ILE A 21 17.87 4.93 -4.71
N GLY A 22 18.85 5.83 -4.73
CA GLY A 22 19.58 6.22 -5.94
C GLY A 22 20.82 7.02 -5.59
N SER A 23 21.76 7.12 -6.52
CA SER A 23 22.95 7.97 -6.38
C SER A 23 23.49 8.38 -7.74
N GLY A 24 24.28 9.44 -7.77
CA GLY A 24 24.83 9.99 -8.99
C GLY A 24 25.73 11.19 -8.72
N TYR A 25 26.19 11.82 -9.79
CA TYR A 25 27.05 12.99 -9.73
C TYR A 25 26.31 14.22 -10.22
N ALA A 26 26.52 15.34 -9.54
CA ALA A 26 26.10 16.64 -10.05
C ALA A 26 26.90 17.00 -11.32
N ASP A 27 26.27 17.72 -12.24
CA ASP A 27 26.91 18.23 -13.45
C ASP A 27 27.84 19.43 -13.15
N ALA A 28 28.40 20.02 -14.21
CA ALA A 28 29.29 21.18 -14.10
C ALA A 28 28.61 22.43 -13.52
N GLN A 29 27.28 22.46 -13.50
CA GLN A 29 26.43 23.53 -12.98
C GLN A 29 25.92 23.23 -11.56
N GLY A 30 26.26 22.07 -10.98
CA GLY A 30 25.80 21.65 -9.65
C GLY A 30 24.38 21.07 -9.63
N VAL A 31 23.83 20.69 -10.78
CA VAL A 31 22.51 20.07 -10.93
C VAL A 31 22.66 18.55 -10.97
N VAL A 32 21.77 17.84 -10.29
CA VAL A 32 21.77 16.38 -10.27
C VAL A 32 20.39 15.84 -10.62
N THR A 33 20.34 14.83 -11.50
CA THR A 33 19.13 14.07 -11.80
C THR A 33 19.33 12.65 -11.29
N LEU A 34 18.55 12.24 -10.30
CA LEU A 34 18.62 10.91 -9.69
C LEU A 34 17.32 10.16 -9.95
N GLN A 35 17.44 8.85 -10.15
CA GLN A 35 16.30 7.95 -10.25
C GLN A 35 16.47 6.85 -9.19
N GLY A 36 15.35 6.38 -8.67
CA GLY A 36 15.32 5.35 -7.64
C GLY A 36 13.93 4.77 -7.49
N ASN A 37 13.86 3.53 -7.02
CA ASN A 37 12.61 2.88 -6.68
C ASN A 37 12.29 3.13 -5.21
N LEU A 38 11.04 3.50 -4.92
CA LEU A 38 10.59 3.56 -3.53
C LEU A 38 10.62 2.14 -2.92
N PRO A 39 11.02 1.99 -1.65
CA PRO A 39 10.99 0.71 -0.96
C PRO A 39 9.58 0.12 -0.98
N SER A 40 9.44 -1.16 -1.29
CA SER A 40 8.14 -1.84 -1.39
C SER A 40 7.42 -1.96 -0.05
N ASN A 41 8.16 -1.89 1.05
CA ASN A 41 7.66 -1.89 2.42
C ASN A 41 7.42 -0.47 2.97
N LEU A 42 7.53 0.56 2.14
CA LEU A 42 7.21 1.91 2.55
C LEU A 42 5.70 2.01 2.81
N ALA A 43 5.35 2.46 4.01
CA ALA A 43 3.95 2.64 4.40
C ALA A 43 3.24 3.60 3.42
N SER A 44 1.92 3.49 3.32
CA SER A 44 1.14 4.56 2.69
C SER A 44 1.12 5.79 3.62
N GLY A 45 1.09 6.98 3.04
CA GLY A 45 1.04 8.24 3.77
C GLY A 45 2.19 9.19 3.44
N ASN A 46 2.49 10.08 4.39
CA ASN A 46 3.44 11.16 4.19
C ASN A 46 4.88 10.69 4.42
N HIS A 47 5.71 10.90 3.42
CA HIS A 47 7.13 10.61 3.48
C HIS A 47 7.95 11.82 3.06
N THR A 48 9.26 11.74 3.26
CA THR A 48 10.20 12.77 2.84
C THR A 48 11.28 12.13 1.99
N LEU A 49 11.46 12.64 0.77
CA LEU A 49 12.63 12.37 -0.04
C LEU A 49 13.71 13.39 0.32
N ALA A 50 14.94 12.94 0.39
CA ALA A 50 16.09 13.81 0.58
C ALA A 50 17.13 13.54 -0.51
N VAL A 51 17.73 14.60 -1.03
CA VAL A 51 18.97 14.51 -1.81
C VAL A 51 20.10 15.03 -0.93
N PHE A 52 21.14 14.23 -0.75
CA PHE A 52 22.20 14.52 0.21
C PHE A 52 23.58 14.22 -0.38
N ALA A 53 24.50 15.17 -0.24
CA ALA A 53 25.90 15.01 -0.59
C ALA A 53 26.71 14.72 0.68
N PRO A 54 27.22 13.48 0.88
CA PRO A 54 27.89 13.10 2.11
C PRO A 54 29.24 13.79 2.33
N VAL A 55 29.87 14.30 1.28
CA VAL A 55 31.18 14.95 1.37
C VAL A 55 31.05 16.39 1.85
N SER A 56 30.17 17.19 1.24
CA SER A 56 29.92 18.58 1.66
C SER A 56 28.92 18.73 2.81
N GLY A 57 28.11 17.71 3.08
CA GLY A 57 27.01 17.77 4.05
C GLY A 57 25.80 18.60 3.58
N VAL A 58 25.77 19.01 2.31
CA VAL A 58 24.64 19.73 1.71
C VAL A 58 23.51 18.75 1.41
N GLY A 59 22.28 19.15 1.69
CA GLY A 59 21.12 18.37 1.30
C GLY A 59 19.83 19.17 1.21
N PHE A 60 18.88 18.63 0.45
CA PHE A 60 17.55 19.20 0.25
C PHE A 60 16.50 18.13 0.49
N THR A 61 15.36 18.54 1.01
CA THR A 61 14.25 17.62 1.32
C THR A 61 12.98 18.02 0.59
N GLN A 62 12.22 17.04 0.15
CA GLN A 62 10.93 17.22 -0.50
C GLN A 62 9.88 16.29 0.12
N PRO A 63 8.73 16.81 0.58
CA PRO A 63 7.62 15.97 1.03
C PRO A 63 6.99 15.25 -0.17
N ILE A 64 6.62 13.99 0.05
CA ILE A 64 5.88 13.17 -0.92
C ILE A 64 4.73 12.44 -0.20
N THR A 65 3.71 12.06 -0.96
CA THR A 65 2.63 11.18 -0.48
C THR A 65 2.69 9.86 -1.23
N VAL A 66 2.81 8.76 -0.50
CA VAL A 66 2.83 7.40 -1.05
C VAL A 66 1.44 6.79 -0.90
N SER A 67 0.90 6.26 -2.00
CA SER A 67 -0.37 5.54 -2.00
C SER A 67 -0.12 4.09 -2.40
N GLN A 68 -0.68 3.15 -1.64
CA GLN A 68 -0.65 1.74 -1.99
C GLN A 68 -1.94 1.38 -2.74
N PRO A 69 -1.87 0.53 -3.79
CA PRO A 69 -3.07 0.03 -4.43
C PRO A 69 -3.92 -0.72 -3.41
N LEU A 70 -5.18 -0.30 -3.21
CA LEU A 70 -6.14 -1.15 -2.53
C LEU A 70 -6.43 -2.34 -3.44
N LEU A 71 -6.15 -3.55 -2.95
CA LEU A 71 -6.63 -4.76 -3.60
C LEU A 71 -8.18 -4.74 -3.55
N PRO A 72 -8.88 -4.98 -4.67
CA PRO A 72 -10.31 -5.21 -4.62
C PRO A 72 -10.59 -6.33 -3.63
N GLY A 73 -11.50 -6.10 -2.68
CA GLY A 73 -11.92 -7.13 -1.74
C GLY A 73 -12.65 -8.24 -2.49
N THR A 74 -11.93 -9.23 -3.01
CA THR A 74 -12.51 -10.50 -3.48
C THR A 74 -12.71 -11.41 -2.28
N GLY A 75 -13.46 -10.92 -1.29
CA GLY A 75 -13.91 -11.69 -0.13
C GLY A 75 -15.34 -12.12 -0.37
N SER A 76 -15.56 -13.11 -1.24
CA SER A 76 -16.79 -13.89 -1.19
C SER A 76 -16.57 -15.01 -0.18
N ASP A 77 -16.97 -14.77 1.08
CA ASP A 77 -17.04 -15.78 2.13
C ASP A 77 -18.12 -16.83 1.78
N SER A 78 -17.82 -17.66 0.78
CA SER A 78 -18.73 -18.70 0.27
C SER A 78 -19.11 -19.71 1.36
N GLN A 79 -18.31 -19.79 2.43
CA GLN A 79 -18.53 -20.65 3.59
C GLN A 79 -19.66 -20.11 4.49
N ASN A 80 -19.78 -18.79 4.68
CA ASN A 80 -20.86 -18.19 5.47
C ASN A 80 -22.23 -18.31 4.78
N ASN A 81 -22.27 -18.13 3.45
CA ASN A 81 -23.49 -18.31 2.68
C ASN A 81 -24.01 -19.75 2.75
N LEU A 82 -23.12 -20.75 2.81
CA LEU A 82 -23.53 -22.15 2.89
C LEU A 82 -24.25 -22.47 4.21
N PHE A 83 -23.76 -21.93 5.34
CA PHE A 83 -24.42 -22.09 6.64
C PHE A 83 -25.77 -21.36 6.70
N VAL A 84 -25.88 -20.17 6.09
CA VAL A 84 -27.14 -19.42 6.01
C VAL A 84 -28.17 -20.17 5.15
N ILE A 85 -27.76 -20.70 3.99
CA ILE A 85 -28.62 -21.52 3.12
C ILE A 85 -29.04 -22.80 3.84
N ALA A 86 -28.11 -23.48 4.52
CA ALA A 86 -28.41 -24.68 5.30
C ALA A 86 -29.40 -24.40 6.45
N MET A 87 -29.24 -23.28 7.16
CA MET A 87 -30.19 -22.85 8.20
C MET A 87 -31.57 -22.52 7.62
N LEU A 88 -31.63 -21.81 6.49
CA LEU A 88 -32.90 -21.49 5.83
C LEU A 88 -33.64 -22.75 5.42
N LEU A 89 -32.94 -23.71 4.80
CA LEU A 89 -33.51 -25.01 4.40
C LEU A 89 -33.94 -25.85 5.61
N PHE A 90 -33.16 -25.82 6.69
CA PHE A 90 -33.49 -26.53 7.93
C PHE A 90 -34.76 -25.96 8.58
N VAL A 91 -34.88 -24.64 8.67
CA VAL A 91 -36.09 -23.97 9.20
C VAL A 91 -37.28 -24.23 8.29
N LEU A 92 -37.13 -24.16 6.96
CA LEU A 92 -38.21 -24.49 6.02
C LEU A 92 -38.68 -25.93 6.20
N GLY A 93 -37.76 -26.89 6.32
CA GLY A 93 -38.07 -28.29 6.54
C GLY A 93 -38.84 -28.54 7.84
N ILE A 94 -38.51 -27.82 8.91
CA ILE A 94 -39.25 -27.88 10.18
C ILE A 94 -40.67 -27.32 10.05
N VAL A 95 -40.83 -26.18 9.37
CA VAL A 95 -42.15 -25.54 9.18
C VAL A 95 -43.07 -26.43 8.34
N VAL A 96 -42.57 -26.99 7.23
CA VAL A 96 -43.33 -27.90 6.36
C VAL A 96 -43.76 -29.15 7.13
N ARG A 97 -42.88 -29.75 7.95
CA ARG A 97 -43.24 -30.93 8.75
C ARG A 97 -44.39 -30.64 9.71
N ARG A 98 -44.43 -29.46 10.33
CA ARG A 98 -45.51 -29.06 11.24
C ARG A 98 -46.84 -28.85 10.52
N THR A 99 -46.82 -28.28 9.31
CA THR A 99 -48.06 -28.07 8.54
C THR A 99 -48.57 -29.36 7.90
N SER A 100 -47.69 -30.30 7.50
CA SER A 100 -48.09 -31.61 6.98
C SER A 100 -48.79 -32.50 8.02
N THR A 101 -48.49 -32.35 9.32
CA THR A 101 -49.19 -33.08 10.39
C THR A 101 -50.61 -32.60 10.67
N VAL A 102 -51.04 -31.46 10.10
CA VAL A 102 -52.37 -30.87 10.36
C VAL A 102 -53.40 -31.20 9.26
N ILE A 103 -52.98 -31.83 8.15
CA ILE A 103 -53.85 -32.15 7.00
C ILE A 103 -53.90 -33.66 6.74
N THR A 104 -54.29 -34.44 7.73
CA THR A 104 -54.90 -35.76 7.53
C THR A 104 -55.86 -36.00 8.70
N ASN A 105 -57.01 -35.32 8.66
CA ASN A 105 -58.27 -35.89 9.12
C ASN A 105 -59.44 -35.03 8.65
N LYS A 106 -59.95 -35.30 7.45
CA LYS A 106 -61.39 -35.33 7.16
C LYS A 106 -61.63 -36.05 5.84
#